data_AF-A0A397RV14-F1
#
_entry.id   AF-A0A397RV14-F1
#
_cell.length_a   1.000
_cell.length_b   1.000
_cell.length_c   1.000
_cell.angle_alpha   90.00
_cell.angle_beta   90.00
_cell.angle_gamma   90.00
#
_symmetry.space_group_name_H-M   'P 1'
#
loop_
_entity.id
_entity.type
_entity.pdbx_description
1 polymer ?
#
loop_
_entity_poly.entity_id
_entity_poly.type
_entity_poly.pdbx_seq_one_letter_code
_entity_poly.pdbx_strand_id
1 'polypeptide(L)'
;MFCTTRKKEREGDLQYSVYLTIFMICYYHSNREAVGTCPGCGKNLCKDCFDLTTGHYCYDCAKNSHDEVKAELKGGVIWCSIVLIATAIFIFFFTGPQMFKEQGIVGGIIYVLACFFPAWKICTRLADRILGDRLYAGMMLIAAFVIKVLLALLISAIVPIIYLINLFINIHRFRFVKKDMEAIEVMHQNNLSVSENQE
;
A
#
# COMPACT_ATOMS: atom_id res chain seq x y z
N MET A 1 -5.67 2.93 85.92
CA MET A 1 -7.00 2.67 85.32
C MET A 1 -6.79 1.56 84.29
N PHE A 2 -7.53 0.47 84.43
CA PHE A 2 -7.42 -0.76 83.63
C PHE A 2 -7.89 -0.58 82.17
N CYS A 3 -7.53 -1.59 81.36
CA CYS A 3 -8.11 -2.04 80.07
C CYS A 3 -7.54 -1.44 78.78
N THR A 4 -7.22 -2.18 77.72
CA THR A 4 -7.21 -3.64 77.44
C THR A 4 -6.52 -3.86 76.08
N THR A 5 -5.56 -4.80 76.06
CA THR A 5 -5.24 -5.82 75.04
C THR A 5 -5.41 -5.59 73.51
N ARG A 6 -4.31 -6.01 72.84
CA ARG A 6 -4.19 -6.81 71.60
C ARG A 6 -4.54 -6.16 70.24
N LYS A 7 -3.48 -5.95 69.43
CA LYS A 7 -3.19 -6.88 68.33
C LYS A 7 -1.72 -6.80 67.90
N LYS A 8 -1.07 -7.96 68.00
CA LYS A 8 0.20 -8.35 67.39
C LYS A 8 -0.04 -8.44 65.88
N GLU A 9 0.84 -7.87 65.05
CA GLU A 9 1.44 -8.50 63.85
C GLU A 9 1.95 -7.49 62.81
N ARG A 10 3.21 -7.73 62.44
CA ARG A 10 3.90 -7.43 61.18
C ARG A 10 4.47 -6.01 60.97
N GLU A 11 5.65 -5.84 61.56
CA GLU A 11 6.85 -5.35 60.84
C GLU A 11 6.89 -5.94 59.42
N GLY A 12 6.96 -5.12 58.37
CA GLY A 12 7.31 -5.63 57.04
C GLY A 12 6.92 -4.81 55.80
N ASP A 13 5.74 -4.18 55.75
CA ASP A 13 5.10 -4.03 54.42
C ASP A 13 4.82 -2.60 53.91
N LEU A 14 5.28 -1.54 54.58
CA LEU A 14 4.84 -0.17 54.24
C LEU A 14 5.92 0.82 53.79
N GLN A 15 7.07 0.33 53.32
CA GLN A 15 8.10 1.19 52.70
C GLN A 15 8.38 0.90 51.21
N TYR A 16 7.59 0.02 50.58
CA TYR A 16 7.66 -0.27 49.12
C TYR A 16 6.66 0.53 48.27
N SER A 17 5.92 1.48 48.86
CA SER A 17 4.85 2.23 48.18
C SER A 17 5.32 3.39 47.27
N VAL A 18 6.64 3.59 47.09
CA VAL A 18 7.19 4.73 46.30
C VAL A 18 7.99 4.28 45.06
N TYR A 19 8.25 2.98 44.89
CA TYR A 19 8.73 2.44 43.61
C TYR A 19 7.56 2.21 42.66
N LEU A 20 6.91 3.32 42.29
CA LEU A 20 6.05 3.41 41.12
C LEU A 20 6.93 3.38 39.85
N THR A 21 7.83 2.40 39.72
CA THR A 21 8.26 1.97 38.39
C THR A 21 7.01 1.37 37.77
N ILE A 22 6.29 2.20 37.02
CA ILE A 22 5.38 1.73 35.99
C ILE A 22 6.24 0.76 35.17
N PHE A 23 6.13 -0.54 35.45
CA PHE A 23 6.60 -1.53 34.51
C PHE A 23 5.89 -1.15 33.23
N MET A 24 6.63 -0.66 32.25
CA MET A 24 6.09 -0.50 30.91
C MET A 24 5.90 -1.94 30.47
N ILE A 25 4.71 -2.51 30.71
CA ILE A 25 4.42 -3.89 30.34
C ILE A 25 4.11 -3.89 28.84
N CYS A 26 4.50 -4.95 28.14
CA CYS A 26 4.13 -5.12 26.75
C CYS A 26 2.61 -5.13 26.59
N TYR A 27 2.09 -4.44 25.58
CA TYR A 27 0.67 -4.42 25.27
C TYR A 27 0.09 -5.81 24.97
N TYR A 28 0.90 -6.71 24.41
CA TYR A 28 0.49 -8.07 24.05
C TYR A 28 0.84 -9.12 25.11
N HIS A 29 1.71 -8.79 26.08
CA HIS A 29 2.24 -9.75 27.05
C HIS A 29 2.28 -9.13 28.45
N SER A 30 1.40 -9.59 29.34
CA SER A 30 1.32 -9.18 30.74
C SER A 30 2.60 -9.47 31.54
N ASN A 31 3.32 -10.53 31.17
CA ASN A 31 4.48 -11.03 31.90
C ASN A 31 5.83 -10.56 31.34
N ARG A 32 5.85 -9.57 30.42
CA ARG A 32 7.08 -9.11 29.78
C ARG A 32 7.25 -7.60 29.86
N GLU A 33 8.47 -7.19 30.23
CA GLU A 33 8.88 -5.79 30.22
C GLU A 33 8.98 -5.27 28.78
N ALA A 34 8.46 -4.07 28.57
CA ALA A 34 8.54 -3.34 27.32
C ALA A 34 9.89 -2.64 27.23
N VAL A 35 10.52 -2.78 26.07
CA VAL A 35 11.82 -2.17 25.76
C VAL A 35 11.67 -0.92 24.89
N GLY A 36 10.47 -0.68 24.35
CA GLY A 36 10.19 0.46 23.49
C GLY A 36 8.70 0.66 23.21
N THR A 37 8.39 1.66 22.40
CA THR A 37 7.03 2.06 22.02
C THR A 37 6.84 2.08 20.50
N CYS A 38 5.68 1.65 20.03
CA CYS A 38 5.31 1.75 18.61
C CYS A 38 5.26 3.22 18.15
N PRO A 39 5.99 3.62 17.08
CA PRO A 39 5.97 4.99 16.59
C PRO A 39 4.63 5.40 15.95
N GLY A 40 3.79 4.44 15.55
CA GLY A 40 2.48 4.72 14.94
C GLY A 40 1.36 4.98 15.93
N CYS A 41 1.31 4.24 17.05
CA CYS A 41 0.20 4.29 18.01
C CYS A 41 0.60 4.51 19.47
N GLY A 42 1.90 4.50 19.79
CA GLY A 42 2.42 4.73 21.14
C GLY A 42 2.31 3.52 22.10
N LYS A 43 1.84 2.35 21.65
CA LYS A 43 1.76 1.14 22.48
C LYS A 43 3.15 0.66 22.92
N ASN A 44 3.29 0.26 24.19
CA ASN A 44 4.51 -0.34 24.74
C ASN A 44 4.70 -1.78 24.22
N LEU A 45 5.92 -2.14 23.80
CA LEU A 45 6.25 -3.43 23.18
C LEU A 45 7.47 -4.06 23.88
N CYS A 46 7.38 -5.36 24.17
CA CYS A 46 8.56 -6.17 24.55
C CYS A 46 9.51 -6.31 23.37
N LYS A 47 10.74 -6.77 23.63
CA LYS A 47 11.77 -6.94 22.59
C LYS A 47 11.29 -7.76 21.39
N ASP A 48 10.63 -8.88 21.64
CA ASP A 48 10.13 -9.76 20.57
C ASP A 48 9.01 -9.12 19.74
N CYS A 49 8.17 -8.29 20.36
CA CYS A 49 7.14 -7.53 19.63
C CYS A 49 7.70 -6.27 18.94
N PHE A 50 8.79 -5.71 19.46
CA PHE A 50 9.46 -4.54 18.92
C PHE A 50 10.31 -4.88 17.69
N ASP A 51 10.94 -6.05 17.68
CA ASP A 51 11.77 -6.56 16.58
C ASP A 51 10.96 -7.32 15.51
N LEU A 52 9.63 -7.44 15.70
CA LEU A 52 8.72 -8.12 14.77
C LEU A 52 8.72 -7.50 13.36
N THR A 53 8.91 -6.18 13.27
CA THR A 53 8.96 -5.44 12.01
C THR A 53 10.19 -4.54 11.97
N THR A 54 10.77 -4.34 10.79
CA THR A 54 11.97 -3.50 10.61
C THR A 54 11.74 -2.01 10.94
N GLY A 55 10.48 -1.56 11.00
CA GLY A 55 10.10 -0.21 11.42
C GLY A 55 9.67 -0.09 12.88
N HIS A 56 9.81 -1.16 13.68
CA HIS A 56 9.41 -1.21 15.08
C HIS A 56 7.93 -0.85 15.34
N TYR A 57 7.07 -1.14 14.36
CA TYR A 57 5.63 -0.98 14.47
C TYR A 57 5.00 -2.18 15.17
N CYS A 58 3.94 -1.93 15.96
CA CYS A 58 3.10 -3.00 16.48
C CYS A 58 2.37 -3.71 15.33
N TYR A 59 1.90 -4.94 15.58
CA TYR A 59 1.20 -5.77 14.59
C TYR A 59 0.01 -5.02 13.95
N ASP A 60 -0.80 -4.31 14.75
CA ASP A 60 -1.96 -3.56 14.25
C ASP A 60 -1.56 -2.44 13.28
N CYS A 61 -0.51 -1.69 13.60
CA CYS A 61 -0.02 -0.60 12.74
C CYS A 61 0.61 -1.14 11.45
N ALA A 62 1.40 -2.20 11.55
CA ALA A 62 1.94 -2.88 10.39
C ALA A 62 0.80 -3.37 9.49
N LYS A 63 -0.19 -4.06 10.04
CA LYS A 63 -1.35 -4.54 9.29
C LYS A 63 -2.10 -3.43 8.55
N ASN A 64 -2.40 -2.32 9.23
CA ASN A 64 -3.08 -1.19 8.60
C ASN A 64 -2.28 -0.61 7.43
N SER A 65 -0.98 -0.38 7.61
CA SER A 65 -0.12 0.15 6.53
C SER A 65 -0.07 -0.78 5.32
N HIS A 66 -0.03 -2.10 5.54
CA HIS A 66 -0.07 -3.08 4.46
C HIS A 66 -1.43 -3.15 3.77
N ASP A 67 -2.53 -2.95 4.49
CA ASP A 67 -3.87 -2.95 3.90
C ASP A 67 -4.12 -1.70 3.04
N GLU A 68 -3.59 -0.54 3.42
CA GLU A 68 -3.56 0.67 2.58
C GLU A 68 -2.79 0.41 1.28
N VAL A 69 -1.57 -0.12 1.37
CA VAL A 69 -0.75 -0.46 0.20
C VAL A 69 -1.45 -1.51 -0.69
N LYS A 70 -2.11 -2.51 -0.10
CA LYS A 70 -2.90 -3.49 -0.87
C LYS A 70 -4.08 -2.84 -1.59
N ALA A 71 -4.76 -1.88 -0.97
CA ALA A 71 -5.89 -1.18 -1.59
C ALA A 71 -5.43 -0.36 -2.80
N GLU A 72 -4.32 0.37 -2.67
CA GLU A 72 -3.72 1.12 -3.78
C GLU A 72 -3.28 0.20 -4.93
N LEU A 73 -2.62 -0.91 -4.62
CA LEU A 73 -2.17 -1.88 -5.62
C LEU A 73 -3.36 -2.53 -6.36
N LYS A 74 -4.45 -2.83 -5.64
CA LYS A 74 -5.68 -3.36 -6.26
C LYS A 74 -6.28 -2.35 -7.24
N GLY A 75 -6.36 -1.07 -6.87
CA GLY A 75 -6.84 -0.02 -7.76
C GLY A 75 -6.00 0.07 -9.05
N GLY A 76 -4.68 0.01 -8.92
CA GLY A 76 -3.77 0.00 -10.06
C GLY A 76 -3.92 -1.21 -10.97
N VAL A 77 -4.08 -2.41 -10.41
CA VAL A 77 -4.30 -3.66 -11.16
C VAL A 77 -5.63 -3.63 -11.91
N ILE A 78 -6.71 -3.20 -11.24
CA ILE A 78 -8.03 -3.08 -11.86
C ILE A 78 -7.96 -2.14 -13.06
N TRP A 79 -7.37 -0.94 -12.88
CA TRP A 79 -7.24 0.02 -13.97
C TRP A 79 -6.42 -0.51 -15.15
N CYS A 80 -5.27 -1.15 -14.88
CA CYS A 80 -4.46 -1.78 -15.93
C CYS A 80 -5.24 -2.87 -16.67
N SER A 81 -6.01 -3.69 -15.95
CA SER A 81 -6.80 -4.76 -16.55
C SER A 81 -7.91 -4.24 -17.46
N ILE A 82 -8.60 -3.16 -17.07
CA ILE A 82 -9.64 -2.50 -17.88
C ILE A 82 -9.06 -1.99 -19.20
N VAL A 83 -7.89 -1.32 -19.15
CA VAL A 83 -7.23 -0.78 -20.35
C VAL A 83 -6.81 -1.91 -21.31
N LEU A 84 -6.30 -3.03 -20.79
CA LEU A 84 -5.90 -4.17 -21.61
C LEU A 84 -7.10 -4.88 -22.25
N ILE A 85 -8.20 -5.04 -21.51
CA ILE A 85 -9.44 -5.62 -22.05
C ILE A 85 -10.01 -4.71 -23.15
N ALA A 86 -10.04 -3.39 -22.92
CA ALA A 86 -10.48 -2.42 -23.94
C ALA A 86 -9.61 -2.50 -25.21
N THR A 87 -8.30 -2.68 -25.05
CA THR A 87 -7.37 -2.87 -26.18
C THR A 87 -7.62 -4.17 -26.94
N ALA A 88 -7.83 -5.28 -26.21
CA ALA A 88 -8.14 -6.57 -26.84
C ALA A 88 -9.46 -6.53 -27.60
N ILE A 89 -10.50 -5.89 -27.04
CA ILE A 89 -11.79 -5.65 -27.70
C ILE A 89 -11.58 -4.83 -28.98
N PHE A 90 -10.81 -3.74 -28.92
CA PHE A 90 -10.54 -2.92 -30.09
C PHE A 90 -9.86 -3.72 -31.22
N ILE A 91 -8.82 -4.50 -30.89
CA ILE A 91 -8.16 -5.38 -31.86
C ILE A 91 -9.18 -6.38 -32.44
N PHE A 92 -9.98 -7.03 -31.59
CA PHE A 92 -10.98 -7.99 -32.02
C PHE A 92 -12.03 -7.40 -32.99
N PHE A 93 -12.50 -6.17 -32.76
CA PHE A 93 -13.45 -5.51 -33.67
C PHE A 93 -12.78 -5.02 -34.98
N PHE A 94 -11.50 -4.66 -34.94
CA PHE A 94 -10.78 -4.13 -36.11
C PHE A 94 -10.21 -5.23 -37.03
N THR A 95 -9.71 -6.32 -36.45
CA THR A 95 -9.16 -7.48 -37.17
C THR A 95 -10.14 -8.65 -37.28
N GLY A 96 -11.34 -8.50 -36.71
CA GLY A 96 -12.35 -9.55 -36.65
C GLY A 96 -13.10 -9.82 -37.97
N PRO A 97 -13.96 -10.86 -37.98
CA PRO A 97 -14.73 -11.24 -39.16
C PRO A 97 -15.69 -10.14 -39.62
N GLN A 98 -15.93 -10.08 -40.93
CA GLN A 98 -16.61 -8.99 -41.66
C GLN A 98 -18.02 -8.63 -41.11
N MET A 99 -18.65 -9.51 -40.32
CA MET A 99 -20.00 -9.33 -39.78
C MET A 99 -20.11 -8.24 -38.68
N PHE A 100 -18.99 -7.78 -38.10
CA PHE A 100 -19.00 -6.79 -37.02
C PHE A 100 -18.45 -5.40 -37.43
N LYS A 101 -18.11 -5.19 -38.70
CA LYS A 101 -17.49 -3.94 -39.19
C LYS A 101 -18.35 -2.69 -39.01
N GLU A 102 -19.67 -2.81 -39.20
CA GLU A 102 -20.64 -1.72 -39.03
C GLU A 102 -20.68 -1.19 -37.58
N GLN A 103 -20.43 -2.05 -36.59
CA GLN A 103 -20.37 -1.65 -35.16
C GLN A 103 -18.93 -1.33 -34.68
N GLY A 104 -17.91 -1.61 -35.51
CA GLY A 104 -16.51 -1.34 -35.20
C GLY A 104 -16.17 0.14 -35.07
N ILE A 105 -16.93 1.03 -35.72
CA ILE A 105 -16.72 2.49 -35.64
C ILE A 105 -17.06 3.01 -34.25
N VAL A 106 -18.19 2.60 -33.67
CA VAL A 106 -18.62 3.02 -32.33
C VAL A 106 -17.66 2.47 -31.27
N GLY A 107 -17.25 1.20 -31.38
CA GLY A 107 -16.23 0.60 -30.51
C GLY A 107 -14.87 1.30 -30.63
N GLY A 108 -14.49 1.72 -31.84
CA GLY A 108 -13.27 2.47 -32.10
C GLY A 108 -13.26 3.85 -31.47
N ILE A 109 -14.38 4.59 -31.51
CA ILE A 109 -14.50 5.90 -30.86
C ILE A 109 -14.36 5.76 -29.33
N ILE A 110 -15.00 4.76 -28.72
CA ILE A 110 -14.89 4.49 -27.28
C ILE A 110 -13.45 4.14 -26.89
N TYR A 111 -12.77 3.31 -27.69
CA TYR A 111 -11.37 2.96 -27.48
C TYR A 111 -10.43 4.16 -27.60
N VAL A 112 -10.60 4.98 -28.65
CA VAL A 112 -9.81 6.21 -28.83
C VAL A 112 -10.02 7.13 -27.63
N LEU A 113 -11.25 7.36 -27.17
CA LEU A 113 -11.51 8.18 -25.97
C LEU A 113 -10.90 7.58 -24.69
N ALA A 114 -10.98 6.26 -24.50
CA ALA A 114 -10.40 5.57 -23.34
C ALA A 114 -8.87 5.61 -23.32
N CYS A 115 -8.22 5.50 -24.48
CA CYS A 115 -6.77 5.57 -24.62
C CYS A 115 -6.25 7.01 -24.71
N PHE A 116 -7.09 7.97 -25.12
CA PHE A 116 -6.71 9.37 -25.29
C PHE A 116 -6.27 10.00 -23.97
N PHE A 117 -7.04 9.86 -22.89
CA PHE A 117 -6.69 10.43 -21.60
C PHE A 117 -5.34 9.94 -21.02
N PRO A 118 -5.04 8.64 -20.97
CA PRO A 118 -3.74 8.16 -20.49
C PRO A 118 -2.60 8.48 -21.47
N ALA A 119 -2.82 8.38 -22.79
CA ALA A 119 -1.81 8.75 -23.79
C ALA A 119 -1.47 10.25 -23.72
N TRP A 120 -2.47 11.10 -23.50
CA TRP A 120 -2.32 12.54 -23.31
C TRP A 120 -1.47 12.85 -22.09
N LYS A 121 -1.74 12.21 -20.94
CA LYS A 121 -0.97 12.41 -19.69
C LYS A 121 0.49 11.97 -19.80
N ILE A 122 0.77 10.94 -20.61
CA ILE A 122 2.13 10.48 -20.91
C ILE A 122 2.82 11.45 -21.87
N CYS A 123 2.12 11.88 -22.92
CA CYS A 123 2.63 12.84 -23.89
C CYS A 123 2.90 14.22 -23.28
N THR A 124 2.07 14.71 -22.36
CA THR A 124 2.33 15.99 -21.67
C THR A 124 3.57 15.90 -20.81
N ARG A 125 3.71 14.86 -19.98
CA ARG A 125 4.92 14.65 -19.18
C ARG A 125 6.18 14.49 -20.02
N LEU A 126 6.09 13.80 -21.16
CA LEU A 126 7.22 13.61 -22.08
C LEU A 126 7.55 14.91 -22.83
N ALA A 127 6.53 15.64 -23.29
CA ALA A 127 6.69 16.93 -23.93
C ALA A 127 7.29 17.96 -22.97
N ASP A 128 6.85 18.01 -21.72
CA ASP A 128 7.38 18.94 -20.72
C ASP A 128 8.84 18.60 -20.36
N ARG A 129 9.21 17.30 -20.36
CA ARG A 129 10.61 16.86 -20.14
C ARG A 129 11.54 17.16 -21.32
N ILE A 130 11.06 17.07 -22.57
CA ILE A 130 11.88 17.22 -23.78
C ILE A 130 11.89 18.67 -24.29
N LEU A 131 10.75 19.35 -24.28
CA LEU A 131 10.56 20.62 -24.99
C LEU A 131 10.64 21.85 -24.07
N GLY A 132 10.46 21.68 -22.75
CA GLY A 132 10.54 22.75 -21.75
C GLY A 132 9.63 23.96 -22.03
N ASP A 133 9.67 24.98 -21.17
CA ASP A 133 8.84 26.19 -21.26
C ASP A 133 8.99 26.98 -22.58
N ARG A 134 9.96 26.63 -23.43
CA ARG A 134 10.28 27.29 -24.70
C ARG A 134 9.24 27.08 -25.81
N LEU A 135 8.40 26.03 -25.74
CA LEU A 135 7.44 25.75 -26.81
C LEU A 135 6.06 26.41 -26.63
N TYR A 136 5.79 27.00 -25.46
CA TYR A 136 4.47 27.58 -25.13
C TYR A 136 4.35 29.09 -25.43
N ALA A 137 5.37 29.71 -26.05
CA ALA A 137 5.34 31.11 -26.45
C ALA A 137 4.83 31.27 -27.91
N GLY A 138 3.58 31.70 -28.08
CA GLY A 138 3.05 32.23 -29.36
C GLY A 138 2.43 31.22 -30.35
N MET A 139 2.27 31.66 -31.61
CA MET A 139 1.54 31.01 -32.75
C MET A 139 1.84 29.52 -33.02
N MET A 140 2.86 28.93 -32.38
CA MET A 140 3.21 27.50 -32.49
C MET A 140 2.34 26.56 -31.63
N LEU A 141 1.40 27.07 -30.82
CA LEU A 141 0.53 26.22 -30.00
C LEU A 141 -0.29 25.20 -30.82
N ILE A 142 -0.81 25.61 -31.98
CA ILE A 142 -1.62 24.71 -32.84
C ILE A 142 -0.73 23.64 -33.49
N ALA A 143 0.46 24.03 -33.98
CA ALA A 143 1.42 23.08 -34.54
C ALA A 143 1.93 22.10 -33.47
N ALA A 144 2.23 22.59 -32.26
CA ALA A 144 2.58 21.76 -31.11
C ALA A 144 1.44 20.82 -30.69
N PHE A 145 0.18 21.26 -30.80
CA PHE A 145 -1.00 20.43 -30.55
C PHE A 145 -1.12 19.30 -31.58
N VAL A 146 -0.95 19.60 -32.88
CA VAL A 146 -0.98 18.59 -33.94
C VAL A 146 0.16 17.58 -33.78
N ILE A 147 1.38 18.04 -33.47
CA ILE A 147 2.52 17.15 -33.19
C ILE A 147 2.26 16.27 -31.97
N LYS A 148 1.67 16.82 -30.89
CA LYS A 148 1.26 16.02 -29.72
C LYS A 148 0.23 14.95 -30.06
N VAL A 149 -0.74 15.25 -30.93
CA VAL A 149 -1.74 14.27 -31.39
C VAL A 149 -1.09 13.17 -32.24
N LEU A 150 -0.19 13.52 -33.15
CA LEU A 150 0.54 12.56 -33.97
C LEU A 150 1.45 11.65 -33.12
N LEU A 151 2.14 12.21 -32.13
CA LEU A 151 2.94 11.43 -31.18
C LEU A 151 2.07 10.53 -30.31
N ALA A 152 0.89 11.00 -29.86
CA ALA A 152 -0.05 10.18 -29.12
C ALA A 152 -0.56 8.99 -29.94
N LEU A 153 -0.80 9.19 -31.24
CA LEU A 153 -1.16 8.10 -32.15
C LEU A 153 -0.03 7.07 -32.31
N LEU A 154 1.23 7.50 -32.46
CA LEU A 154 2.37 6.59 -32.55
C LEU A 154 2.65 5.84 -31.24
N ILE A 155 2.52 6.53 -30.11
CA ILE A 155 2.75 5.96 -28.77
C ILE A 155 1.62 5.02 -28.36
N SER A 156 0.42 5.16 -28.94
CA SER A 156 -0.74 4.29 -28.64
C SER A 156 -0.46 2.79 -28.83
N ALA A 157 0.43 2.41 -29.75
CA ALA A 157 0.84 1.02 -29.95
C ALA A 157 1.77 0.49 -28.82
N ILE A 158 2.52 1.38 -28.18
CA ILE A 158 3.49 1.05 -27.11
C ILE A 158 2.81 1.10 -25.73
N VAL A 159 1.77 1.92 -25.57
CA VAL A 159 0.97 2.06 -24.36
C VAL A 159 0.49 0.71 -23.78
N PRO A 160 -0.11 -0.23 -24.54
CA PRO A 160 -0.54 -1.51 -23.99
C PRO A 160 0.63 -2.36 -23.47
N ILE A 161 1.81 -2.27 -24.09
CA ILE A 161 3.02 -2.95 -23.62
C ILE A 161 3.46 -2.39 -22.25
N ILE A 162 3.43 -1.06 -22.09
CA ILE A 162 3.74 -0.41 -20.80
C ILE A 162 2.72 -0.81 -19.73
N TYR A 163 1.43 -0.87 -20.06
CA TYR A 163 0.38 -1.33 -19.15
C TYR A 163 0.55 -2.80 -18.75
N LEU A 164 1.00 -3.68 -19.65
CA LEU A 164 1.34 -5.07 -19.33
C LEU A 164 2.50 -5.15 -18.34
N ILE A 165 3.57 -4.37 -18.55
CA ILE A 165 4.71 -4.33 -17.62
C ILE A 165 4.27 -3.82 -16.24
N ASN A 166 3.49 -2.74 -16.19
CA ASN A 166 2.97 -2.20 -14.93
C ASN A 166 2.03 -3.18 -14.22
N LEU A 167 1.19 -3.90 -14.97
CA LEU A 167 0.35 -4.96 -14.42
C LEU A 167 1.22 -6.06 -13.77
N PHE A 168 2.27 -6.50 -14.46
CA PHE A 168 3.17 -7.54 -13.96
C PHE A 168 3.90 -7.11 -12.68
N ILE A 169 4.43 -5.88 -12.67
CA ILE A 169 5.10 -5.30 -11.50
C ILE A 169 4.13 -5.20 -10.31
N ASN A 170 2.90 -4.71 -10.54
CA ASN A 170 1.92 -4.57 -9.47
C ASN A 170 1.45 -5.92 -8.93
N ILE A 171 1.29 -6.93 -9.78
CA ILE A 171 0.97 -8.30 -9.34
C ILE A 171 2.13 -8.87 -8.50
N HIS A 172 3.37 -8.72 -8.95
CA HIS A 172 4.52 -9.22 -8.21
C HIS A 172 4.64 -8.53 -6.84
N ARG A 173 4.49 -7.20 -6.80
CA ARG A 173 4.50 -6.41 -5.56
C ARG A 173 3.37 -6.83 -4.63
N PHE A 174 2.16 -7.07 -5.14
CA PHE A 174 1.03 -7.54 -4.34
C PHE A 174 1.32 -8.91 -3.70
N ARG A 175 1.93 -9.84 -4.46
CA ARG A 175 2.31 -11.17 -3.93
C ARG A 175 3.42 -11.06 -2.87
N PHE A 176 4.37 -10.15 -3.05
CA PHE A 176 5.43 -9.90 -2.08
C PHE A 176 4.85 -9.36 -0.76
N VAL A 177 4.08 -8.29 -0.82
CA VAL A 177 3.40 -7.67 0.33
C VAL A 177 2.49 -8.67 1.07
N LYS A 178 1.84 -9.57 0.33
CA LYS A 178 1.01 -10.63 0.93
C LYS A 178 1.85 -11.63 1.73
N LYS A 179 2.98 -12.10 1.18
CA LYS A 179 3.87 -13.05 1.86
C LYS A 179 4.51 -12.45 3.11
N ASP A 180 4.92 -11.18 3.05
CA ASP A 180 5.51 -10.50 4.20
C ASP A 180 4.51 -10.39 5.35
N MET A 181 3.24 -10.09 5.05
CA MET A 181 2.20 -10.06 6.09
C MET A 181 1.90 -11.42 6.69
N GLU A 182 1.85 -12.47 5.88
CA GLU A 182 1.66 -13.84 6.39
C GLU A 182 2.82 -14.24 7.31
N ALA A 183 4.07 -13.86 6.97
CA ALA A 183 5.22 -14.11 7.83
C ALA A 183 5.14 -13.34 9.15
N ILE A 184 4.78 -12.06 9.12
CA ILE A 184 4.60 -11.22 10.32
C ILE A 184 3.48 -11.79 11.21
N GLU A 185 2.36 -12.21 10.62
CA GLU A 185 1.23 -12.79 11.35
C GLU A 185 1.62 -14.11 12.04
N VAL A 186 2.33 -15.00 11.35
CA VAL A 186 2.83 -16.25 11.95
C VAL A 186 3.83 -15.97 13.07
N MET A 187 4.74 -15.02 12.89
CA MET A 187 5.69 -14.61 13.94
C MET A 187 4.95 -14.02 15.16
N HIS A 188 3.94 -13.17 14.92
CA HIS A 188 3.13 -12.61 15.99
C HIS A 188 2.38 -13.70 16.77
N GLN A 189 1.74 -14.66 16.07
CA GLN A 189 1.05 -15.79 16.70
C GLN A 189 2.00 -16.69 17.50
N ASN A 190 3.19 -16.97 16.97
CA ASN A 190 4.21 -17.73 17.70
C ASN A 190 4.68 -17.01 18.96
N ASN A 191 4.85 -15.68 18.90
CA ASN A 191 5.24 -14.89 20.08
C ASN A 191 4.14 -14.87 21.16
N LEU A 192 2.87 -14.98 20.78
CA LEU A 192 1.75 -15.09 21.72
C LEU A 192 1.65 -16.50 22.34
N SER A 193 1.86 -17.56 21.56
CA SER A 193 1.79 -18.93 22.08
C SER A 193 2.97 -19.28 23.00
N VAL A 194 4.17 -18.75 22.73
CA VAL A 194 5.33 -18.94 23.62
C VAL A 194 5.10 -18.28 24.98
N SER A 195 4.44 -17.12 25.03
CA SER A 195 4.13 -16.47 26.32
C SER A 195 3.10 -17.24 27.15
N GLU A 196 2.10 -17.85 26.52
CA GLU A 196 1.06 -18.61 27.22
C GLU A 196 1.60 -19.90 27.85
N ASN A 197 2.64 -20.50 27.25
CA ASN A 197 3.32 -21.68 27.81
C ASN A 197 4.34 -21.36 28.90
N GLN A 198 4.59 -20.07 29.19
CA GLN A 198 5.55 -19.60 30.20
C GLN A 198 4.88 -19.07 31.48
N GLU A 199 3.55 -19.03 31.52
CA GLU A 199 2.74 -18.78 32.72
C GLU A 199 2.36 -20.08 33.42
#